data_AF-A0A8T2WKR6-F1
#
_entry.id   AF-A0A8T2WKR6-F1
#
_cell.length_a   1.000
_cell.length_b   1.000
_cell.length_c   1.000
_cell.angle_alpha   90.00
_cell.angle_beta   90.00
_cell.angle_gamma   90.00
#
_symmetry.space_group_name_H-M   'P 1'
#
loop_
_entity.id
_entity.type
_entity.pdbx_description
1 polymer ?
#
loop_
_entity_poly.entity_id
_entity_poly.type
_entity_poly.pdbx_seq_one_letter_code
_entity_poly.pdbx_strand_id
1 'polypeptide(L)'
;MIDLEVRGAINVVEACAQTDTIEKIIFSSSLTAAIWRENICSQEDVDERSWSDQEFCRKLKLWYALAKTLSEHAAWALAMDRKLNMVSINAGLVLGPGVSQQNRLSTMSYLKGVAQMYENGVLASVDVNFLVDVHIRAFQDRSTCGRYFCFNQTVHTEEEAVKLTQSLSPLISLPQRYEYQGSEVYAERLRTKKLNKLVEGTA
;
A
#
# COMPACT_ATOMS: atom_id res chain seq x y z
N MET A 1 6.95 4.11 -18.03
CA MET A 1 5.81 3.77 -17.16
C MET A 1 5.85 4.56 -15.86
N ILE A 2 6.95 4.53 -15.10
CA ILE A 2 7.11 5.34 -13.87
C ILE A 2 6.85 6.84 -14.12
N ASP A 3 7.49 7.42 -15.13
CA ASP A 3 7.29 8.84 -15.51
C ASP A 3 5.81 9.18 -15.79
N LEU A 4 5.07 8.26 -16.42
CA LEU A 4 3.65 8.47 -16.72
C LEU A 4 2.80 8.51 -15.44
N GLU A 5 3.10 7.66 -14.47
CA GLU A 5 2.37 7.64 -13.19
C GLU A 5 2.66 8.91 -12.38
N VAL A 6 3.94 9.33 -12.31
CA VAL A 6 4.35 10.55 -11.62
C VAL A 6 3.72 11.79 -12.27
N ARG A 7 3.78 11.90 -13.59
CA ARG A 7 3.14 13.00 -14.33
C ARG A 7 1.63 12.98 -14.19
N GLY A 8 1.01 11.80 -14.17
CA GLY A 8 -0.42 11.65 -13.91
C GLY A 8 -0.81 12.23 -12.55
N ALA A 9 -0.06 11.87 -11.50
CA ALA A 9 -0.27 12.40 -10.16
C ALA A 9 -0.13 13.93 -10.10
N ILE A 10 0.95 14.46 -10.69
CA ILE A 10 1.19 15.92 -10.78
C ILE A 10 0.03 16.62 -11.50
N ASN A 11 -0.38 16.11 -12.66
CA ASN A 11 -1.44 16.73 -13.46
C ASN A 11 -2.77 16.79 -12.72
N VAL A 12 -3.14 15.72 -12.00
CA VAL A 12 -4.40 15.69 -11.23
C VAL A 12 -4.32 16.67 -10.05
N VAL A 13 -3.22 16.67 -9.29
CA VAL A 13 -3.06 17.60 -8.16
C VAL A 13 -3.02 19.05 -8.63
N GLU A 14 -2.36 19.35 -9.76
CA GLU A 14 -2.36 20.68 -10.35
C GLU A 14 -3.76 21.09 -10.83
N ALA A 15 -4.53 20.20 -11.44
CA ALA A 15 -5.91 20.47 -11.83
C ALA A 15 -6.80 20.77 -10.61
N CYS A 16 -6.62 20.03 -9.51
CA CYS A 16 -7.30 20.34 -8.25
C CYS A 16 -6.88 21.71 -7.70
N ALA A 17 -5.60 22.09 -7.83
CA ALA A 17 -5.11 23.41 -7.41
C ALA A 17 -5.77 24.57 -8.16
N GLN A 18 -6.15 24.33 -9.41
CA GLN A 18 -6.81 25.31 -10.29
C GLN A 18 -8.34 25.32 -10.13
N THR A 19 -8.88 24.54 -9.19
CA THR A 19 -10.33 24.38 -8.99
C THR A 19 -10.73 24.78 -7.57
N ASP A 20 -11.42 25.91 -7.44
CA ASP A 20 -11.77 26.50 -6.14
C ASP A 20 -12.75 25.66 -5.29
N THR A 21 -13.46 24.69 -5.90
CA THR A 21 -14.45 23.85 -5.21
C THR A 21 -13.88 22.57 -4.62
N ILE A 22 -12.60 22.25 -4.86
CA ILE A 22 -11.98 21.03 -4.33
C ILE A 22 -11.49 21.28 -2.90
N GLU A 23 -12.16 20.65 -1.94
CA GLU A 23 -11.83 20.82 -0.51
C GLU A 23 -10.76 19.86 0.00
N LYS A 24 -10.66 18.66 -0.58
CA LYS A 24 -9.75 17.60 -0.13
C LYS A 24 -9.46 16.60 -1.25
N ILE A 25 -8.19 16.20 -1.36
CA ILE A 25 -7.71 15.17 -2.26
C ILE A 25 -7.43 13.89 -1.47
N ILE A 26 -7.99 12.75 -1.90
CA ILE A 26 -7.62 11.43 -1.40
C ILE A 26 -6.73 10.75 -2.43
N PHE A 27 -5.46 10.56 -2.09
CA PHE A 27 -4.46 9.97 -2.97
C PHE A 27 -4.23 8.49 -2.67
N SER A 28 -4.57 7.63 -3.62
CA SER A 28 -4.39 6.17 -3.51
C SER A 28 -2.94 5.74 -3.78
N SER A 29 -2.18 5.57 -2.71
CA SER A 29 -0.82 5.04 -2.72
C SER A 29 -0.80 3.53 -2.39
N SER A 30 0.36 3.01 -2.00
CA SER A 30 0.58 1.60 -1.67
C SER A 30 1.50 1.48 -0.45
N LEU A 31 1.37 0.41 0.34
CA LEU A 31 2.36 0.04 1.36
C LEU A 31 3.77 -0.13 0.76
N THR A 32 3.87 -0.53 -0.52
CA THR A 32 5.15 -0.61 -1.22
C THR A 32 5.87 0.73 -1.35
N ALA A 33 5.20 1.86 -1.11
CA ALA A 33 5.84 3.18 -1.03
C ALA A 33 6.47 3.47 0.35
N ALA A 34 6.32 2.58 1.33
CA ALA A 34 6.79 2.75 2.70
C ALA A 34 7.71 1.63 3.21
N ILE A 35 7.59 0.42 2.66
CA ILE A 35 8.26 -0.75 3.23
C ILE A 35 9.68 -0.95 2.70
N TRP A 36 10.06 -0.53 1.50
CA TRP A 36 11.30 -1.01 0.85
C TRP A 36 12.55 -0.17 1.16
N ARG A 37 13.49 -0.65 1.98
CA ARG A 37 14.77 -0.01 2.31
C ARG A 37 15.85 -1.03 2.70
N GLU A 38 17.12 -0.66 2.68
CA GLU A 38 18.22 -1.59 3.04
C GLU A 38 18.10 -2.11 4.49
N ASN A 39 17.59 -1.27 5.40
CA ASN A 39 17.36 -1.64 6.79
C ASN A 39 15.97 -2.23 7.05
N ILE A 40 15.25 -2.78 6.06
CA ILE A 40 14.01 -3.52 6.39
C ILE A 40 14.31 -4.64 7.38
N CYS A 41 15.49 -5.25 7.33
CA CYS A 41 15.89 -6.29 8.27
C CYS A 41 16.18 -5.76 9.68
N SER A 42 16.16 -4.43 9.92
CA SER A 42 16.20 -3.90 11.29
C SER A 42 14.93 -4.33 12.02
N GLN A 43 14.98 -4.63 13.31
CA GLN A 43 13.79 -4.99 14.09
C GLN A 43 12.85 -3.80 14.37
N GLU A 44 12.95 -2.73 13.58
CA GLU A 44 12.13 -1.53 13.78
C GLU A 44 10.76 -1.68 13.13
N ASP A 45 9.75 -1.14 13.79
CA ASP A 45 8.39 -1.08 13.29
C ASP A 45 8.26 -0.14 12.09
N VAL A 46 7.33 -0.45 11.19
CA VAL A 46 7.01 0.36 10.01
C VAL A 46 5.66 1.03 10.19
N ASP A 47 5.67 2.35 10.22
CA ASP A 47 4.48 3.20 10.36
C ASP A 47 4.35 4.20 9.18
N GLU A 48 3.33 5.06 9.23
CA GLU A 48 3.02 6.01 8.16
C GLU A 48 4.07 7.11 7.94
N ARG A 49 5.12 7.18 8.77
CA ARG A 49 6.27 8.09 8.57
C ARG A 49 7.34 7.48 7.67
N SER A 50 7.25 6.17 7.43
CA SER A 50 8.22 5.41 6.66
C SER A 50 8.09 5.61 5.15
N TRP A 51 9.23 5.70 4.46
CA TRP A 51 9.29 5.78 3.01
C TRP A 51 10.21 4.72 2.44
N SER A 52 9.85 4.21 1.27
CA SER A 52 10.72 3.32 0.51
C SER A 52 11.90 4.10 -0.07
N ASP A 53 13.08 3.50 -0.01
CA ASP A 53 14.30 4.00 -0.61
C ASP A 53 14.28 3.77 -2.13
N GLN A 54 14.46 4.86 -2.88
CA GLN A 54 14.36 4.82 -4.33
C GLN A 54 15.52 4.07 -4.98
N GLU A 55 16.73 4.18 -4.44
CA GLU A 55 17.92 3.53 -4.98
C GLU A 55 17.84 2.02 -4.76
N PHE A 56 17.40 1.61 -3.57
CA PHE A 56 17.10 0.22 -3.24
C PHE A 56 16.04 -0.36 -4.17
N CYS A 57 14.95 0.37 -4.41
CA CYS A 57 13.93 -0.07 -5.37
C CYS A 57 14.49 -0.21 -6.79
N ARG A 58 15.37 0.70 -7.25
CA ARG A 58 16.05 0.59 -8.55
C ARG A 58 16.97 -0.64 -8.60
N LYS A 59 17.79 -0.84 -7.58
CA LYS A 59 18.76 -1.95 -7.43
C LYS A 59 18.07 -3.31 -7.52
N LEU A 60 16.95 -3.49 -6.81
CA LEU A 60 16.16 -4.73 -6.84
C LEU A 60 15.11 -4.78 -7.96
N LYS A 61 15.07 -3.75 -8.82
CA LYS A 61 14.10 -3.62 -9.92
C LYS A 61 12.64 -3.67 -9.44
N LEU A 62 12.36 -3.16 -8.25
CA LEU A 62 11.02 -3.05 -7.64
C LEU A 62 10.26 -1.86 -8.25
N TRP A 63 10.00 -1.93 -9.56
CA TRP A 63 9.49 -0.81 -10.34
C TRP A 63 8.13 -0.28 -9.88
N TYR A 64 7.25 -1.16 -9.39
CA TYR A 64 5.96 -0.76 -8.83
C TYR A 64 6.13 0.06 -7.55
N ALA A 65 6.93 -0.43 -6.60
CA ALA A 65 7.28 0.31 -5.39
C ALA A 65 7.89 1.67 -5.71
N LEU A 66 8.85 1.71 -6.65
CA LEU A 66 9.48 2.94 -7.09
C LEU A 66 8.46 3.93 -7.68
N ALA A 67 7.54 3.45 -8.53
CA ALA A 67 6.49 4.27 -9.11
C ALA A 67 5.56 4.86 -8.05
N LYS A 68 5.05 4.04 -7.12
CA LYS A 68 4.17 4.52 -6.05
C LYS A 68 4.88 5.50 -5.12
N THR A 69 6.15 5.25 -4.81
CA THR A 69 6.99 6.15 -3.99
C THR A 69 7.16 7.51 -4.65
N LEU A 70 7.58 7.53 -5.92
CA LEU A 70 7.82 8.78 -6.65
C LEU A 70 6.54 9.57 -6.88
N SER A 71 5.44 8.89 -7.25
CA SER A 71 4.14 9.52 -7.48
C SER A 71 3.59 10.14 -6.20
N GLU A 72 3.68 9.44 -5.06
CA GLU A 72 3.22 9.98 -3.78
C GLU A 72 4.10 11.16 -3.32
N HIS A 73 5.42 11.09 -3.48
CA HIS A 73 6.31 12.23 -3.19
C HIS A 73 5.98 13.46 -4.05
N ALA A 74 5.80 13.27 -5.36
CA ALA A 74 5.47 14.36 -6.28
C ALA A 74 4.11 14.99 -5.94
N ALA A 75 3.10 14.16 -5.65
CA ALA A 75 1.78 14.62 -5.22
C ALA A 75 1.87 15.43 -3.92
N TRP A 76 2.61 14.96 -2.91
CA TRP A 76 2.79 15.70 -1.66
C TRP A 76 3.54 17.01 -1.84
N ALA A 77 4.63 17.01 -2.61
CA ALA A 77 5.41 18.22 -2.87
C ALA A 77 4.52 19.31 -3.50
N LEU A 78 3.73 18.94 -4.51
CA LEU A 78 2.83 19.89 -5.18
C LEU A 78 1.65 20.30 -4.28
N ALA A 79 1.03 19.35 -3.58
CA ALA A 79 -0.06 19.66 -2.66
C ALA A 79 0.38 20.64 -1.56
N MET A 80 1.58 20.48 -1.01
CA MET A 80 2.13 21.41 -0.02
C MET A 80 2.42 22.79 -0.64
N ASP A 81 3.03 22.86 -1.83
CA ASP A 81 3.30 24.11 -2.54
C ASP A 81 2.01 24.90 -2.82
N ARG A 82 0.98 24.18 -3.29
CA ARG A 82 -0.35 24.74 -3.61
C ARG A 82 -1.26 24.89 -2.39
N LYS A 83 -0.79 24.51 -1.19
CA LYS A 83 -1.55 24.53 0.08
C LYS A 83 -2.88 23.76 0.02
N LEU A 84 -2.88 22.64 -0.69
CA LEU A 84 -4.03 21.74 -0.81
C LEU A 84 -4.11 20.79 0.36
N ASN A 85 -5.34 20.52 0.81
CA ASN A 85 -5.60 19.46 1.76
C ASN A 85 -5.54 18.11 1.05
N MET A 86 -4.50 17.33 1.31
CA MET A 86 -4.35 15.98 0.77
C MET A 86 -4.21 14.96 1.89
N VAL A 87 -4.82 13.80 1.69
CA VAL A 87 -4.63 12.60 2.52
C VAL A 87 -4.20 11.47 1.60
N SER A 88 -3.19 10.69 1.98
CA SER A 88 -2.80 9.50 1.22
C SER A 88 -3.21 8.22 1.94
N ILE A 89 -3.79 7.29 1.18
CA ILE A 89 -4.11 5.93 1.62
C ILE A 89 -3.07 4.97 1.02
N ASN A 90 -2.22 4.38 1.85
CA ASN A 90 -1.23 3.39 1.47
C ASN A 90 -1.80 1.99 1.65
N ALA A 91 -2.40 1.44 0.59
CA ALA A 91 -3.05 0.14 0.63
C ALA A 91 -2.06 -1.04 0.64
N GLY A 92 -2.40 -2.10 1.39
CA GLY A 92 -1.82 -3.42 1.20
C GLY A 92 -2.15 -4.03 -0.16
N LEU A 93 -1.85 -5.31 -0.34
CA LEU A 93 -2.27 -6.02 -1.54
C LEU A 93 -3.81 -6.04 -1.62
N VAL A 94 -4.37 -5.39 -2.63
CA VAL A 94 -5.83 -5.30 -2.78
C VAL A 94 -6.38 -6.63 -3.29
N LEU A 95 -7.27 -7.22 -2.49
CA LEU A 95 -7.97 -8.47 -2.77
C LEU A 95 -9.48 -8.20 -2.84
N GLY A 96 -10.20 -9.12 -3.49
CA GLY A 96 -11.64 -9.04 -3.62
C GLY A 96 -12.14 -9.72 -4.89
N PRO A 97 -13.46 -9.95 -5.03
CA PRO A 97 -14.04 -10.61 -6.19
C PRO A 97 -13.60 -9.94 -7.50
N GLY A 98 -12.87 -10.66 -8.35
CA GLY A 98 -12.44 -10.20 -9.67
C GLY A 98 -11.30 -9.17 -9.70
N VAL A 99 -10.90 -8.57 -8.57
CA VAL A 99 -9.88 -7.51 -8.51
C VAL A 99 -8.55 -7.96 -9.09
N SER A 100 -8.06 -9.11 -8.62
CA SER A 100 -6.79 -9.67 -9.04
C SER A 100 -6.80 -10.03 -10.54
N GLN A 101 -7.93 -10.54 -11.05
CA GLN A 101 -8.10 -10.90 -12.46
C GLN A 101 -8.20 -9.69 -13.40
N GLN A 102 -8.81 -8.59 -12.94
CA GLN A 102 -8.91 -7.34 -13.70
C GLN A 102 -7.59 -6.56 -13.68
N ASN A 103 -6.84 -6.62 -12.57
CA ASN A 103 -5.62 -5.85 -12.36
C ASN A 103 -4.35 -6.72 -12.31
N ARG A 104 -4.30 -7.80 -13.11
CA ARG A 104 -3.23 -8.82 -13.06
C ARG A 104 -1.82 -8.24 -13.02
N LEU A 105 -1.54 -7.28 -13.89
CA LEU A 105 -0.20 -6.67 -13.99
C LEU A 105 0.20 -5.92 -12.72
N SER A 106 -0.73 -5.15 -12.15
CA SER A 106 -0.51 -4.39 -10.90
C SER A 106 -0.34 -5.35 -9.72
N THR A 107 -1.21 -6.37 -9.62
CA THR A 107 -1.12 -7.42 -8.59
C THR A 107 0.22 -8.16 -8.65
N MET A 108 0.64 -8.61 -9.84
CA MET A 108 1.93 -9.28 -10.04
C MET A 108 3.12 -8.36 -9.72
N SER A 109 3.02 -7.08 -10.09
CA SER A 109 4.09 -6.13 -9.83
C SER A 109 4.20 -5.77 -8.34
N TYR A 110 3.08 -5.71 -7.60
CA TYR A 110 3.07 -5.58 -6.15
C TYR A 110 3.77 -6.79 -5.50
N LEU A 111 3.44 -8.01 -5.96
CA LEU A 111 3.96 -9.26 -5.40
C LEU A 111 5.45 -9.50 -5.71
N LYS A 112 6.09 -8.61 -6.46
CA LYS A 112 7.53 -8.67 -6.66
C LYS A 112 8.25 -8.43 -5.33
N GLY A 113 8.99 -9.43 -4.86
CA GLY A 113 9.65 -9.41 -3.55
C GLY A 113 8.76 -9.90 -2.39
N VAL A 114 7.62 -10.56 -2.67
CA VAL A 114 6.69 -11.04 -1.63
C VAL A 114 7.36 -11.92 -0.57
N ALA A 115 8.35 -12.76 -0.94
CA ALA A 115 9.11 -13.56 0.02
C ALA A 115 9.82 -12.67 1.06
N GLN A 116 10.49 -11.60 0.60
CA GLN A 116 11.13 -10.64 1.51
C GLN A 116 10.10 -9.86 2.33
N MET A 117 8.93 -9.52 1.78
CA MET A 117 7.87 -8.88 2.57
C MET A 117 7.35 -9.77 3.69
N TYR A 118 7.21 -11.07 3.39
CA TYR A 118 6.77 -12.10 4.34
C TYR A 118 7.79 -12.33 5.45
N GLU A 119 9.05 -12.62 5.10
CA GLU A 119 10.16 -12.82 6.05
C GLU A 119 10.39 -11.61 6.97
N ASN A 120 10.12 -10.41 6.46
CA ASN A 120 10.27 -9.18 7.23
C ASN A 120 9.01 -8.76 7.99
N GLY A 121 7.91 -9.52 7.94
CA GLY A 121 6.68 -9.24 8.68
C GLY A 121 5.95 -7.97 8.24
N VAL A 122 6.09 -7.60 6.96
CA VAL A 122 5.49 -6.40 6.34
C VAL A 122 4.56 -6.73 5.16
N LEU A 123 4.23 -8.00 4.97
CA LEU A 123 3.23 -8.41 3.99
C LEU A 123 1.82 -8.25 4.58
N ALA A 124 0.98 -7.49 3.88
CA ALA A 124 -0.41 -7.27 4.27
C ALA A 124 -1.32 -7.16 3.05
N SER A 125 -2.58 -7.56 3.23
CA SER A 125 -3.64 -7.46 2.23
C SER A 125 -4.84 -6.66 2.74
N VAL A 126 -5.61 -6.13 1.79
CA VAL A 126 -6.81 -5.34 2.06
C VAL A 126 -7.95 -5.82 1.18
N ASP A 127 -9.12 -6.06 1.78
CA ASP A 127 -10.35 -6.26 1.01
C ASP A 127 -10.75 -4.96 0.29
N VAL A 128 -11.16 -5.06 -0.97
CA VAL A 128 -11.50 -3.91 -1.80
C VAL A 128 -12.66 -3.10 -1.23
N ASN A 129 -13.66 -3.74 -0.61
CA ASN A 129 -14.78 -3.01 -0.02
C ASN A 129 -14.30 -2.24 1.22
N PHE A 130 -13.48 -2.87 2.05
CA PHE A 130 -12.85 -2.19 3.19
C PHE A 130 -11.98 -0.99 2.72
N LEU A 131 -11.22 -1.14 1.64
CA LEU A 131 -10.42 -0.05 1.08
C LEU A 131 -11.29 1.12 0.61
N VAL A 132 -12.39 0.85 -0.09
CA VAL A 132 -13.36 1.87 -0.54
C VAL A 132 -13.96 2.61 0.66
N ASP A 133 -14.37 1.84 1.66
CA ASP A 133 -14.90 2.34 2.93
C ASP A 133 -13.94 3.31 3.64
N VAL A 134 -12.64 3.00 3.66
CA VAL A 134 -11.61 3.85 4.24
C VAL A 134 -11.40 5.12 3.42
N HIS A 135 -11.44 5.05 2.08
CA HIS A 135 -11.35 6.23 1.23
C HIS A 135 -12.53 7.19 1.46
N ILE A 136 -13.75 6.66 1.58
CA ILE A 136 -14.96 7.46 1.86
C ILE A 136 -14.85 8.13 3.23
N ARG A 137 -14.49 7.37 4.27
CA ARG A 137 -14.31 7.91 5.63
C ARG A 137 -13.22 8.98 5.67
N ALA A 138 -12.08 8.73 5.04
CA ALA A 138 -11.00 9.72 4.97
C ALA A 138 -11.42 11.00 4.24
N PHE A 139 -12.24 10.88 3.19
CA PHE A 139 -12.82 12.04 2.53
C PHE A 139 -13.74 12.83 3.46
N GLN A 140 -14.69 12.16 4.12
CA GLN A 140 -15.73 12.78 4.95
C GLN A 140 -15.19 13.39 6.26
N ASP A 141 -14.25 12.72 6.92
CA ASP A 141 -13.70 13.19 8.20
C ASP A 141 -12.69 14.33 7.99
N ARG A 142 -13.08 15.54 8.37
CA ARG A 142 -12.26 16.76 8.25
C ARG A 142 -10.98 16.74 9.09
N SER A 143 -10.87 15.87 10.10
CA SER A 143 -9.69 15.75 10.94
C SER A 143 -8.56 14.92 10.31
N THR A 144 -8.85 14.20 9.23
CA THR A 144 -7.86 13.36 8.56
C THR A 144 -6.76 14.18 7.90
N CYS A 145 -5.52 13.73 8.08
CA CYS A 145 -4.34 14.39 7.54
C CYS A 145 -3.19 13.41 7.31
N GLY A 146 -2.30 13.72 6.37
CA GLY A 146 -1.11 12.93 6.11
C GLY A 146 -1.42 11.55 5.50
N ARG A 147 -0.65 10.55 5.90
CA ARG A 147 -0.69 9.19 5.33
C ARG A 147 -1.42 8.21 6.25
N TYR A 148 -2.07 7.21 5.68
CA TYR A 148 -2.79 6.14 6.38
C TYR A 148 -2.43 4.81 5.74
N PHE A 149 -1.87 3.89 6.53
CA PHE A 149 -1.74 2.50 6.08
C PHE A 149 -3.12 1.84 6.10
N CYS A 150 -3.48 1.13 5.03
CA CYS A 150 -4.79 0.53 4.90
C CYS A 150 -4.68 -0.96 4.53
N PHE A 151 -4.90 -1.81 5.54
CA PHE A 151 -4.98 -3.25 5.43
C PHE A 151 -5.80 -3.81 6.59
N ASN A 152 -6.43 -4.95 6.36
CA ASN A 152 -7.23 -5.66 7.37
C ASN A 152 -6.74 -7.10 7.62
N GLN A 153 -5.66 -7.52 6.93
CA GLN A 153 -5.01 -8.81 7.11
C GLN A 153 -3.50 -8.63 6.98
N THR A 154 -2.75 -9.12 7.97
CA THR A 154 -1.29 -9.30 7.89
C THR A 154 -0.98 -10.75 7.57
N VAL A 155 0.15 -10.99 6.91
CA VAL A 155 0.59 -12.34 6.54
C VAL A 155 1.93 -12.58 7.19
N HIS A 156 1.90 -13.34 8.28
CA HIS A 156 3.05 -13.59 9.14
C HIS A 156 3.19 -15.07 9.52
N THR A 157 2.17 -15.87 9.21
CA THR A 157 2.18 -17.33 9.35
C THR A 157 2.08 -18.05 8.00
N GLU A 158 2.53 -19.29 7.97
CA GLU A 158 2.46 -20.16 6.78
C GLU A 158 1.00 -20.38 6.34
N GLU A 159 0.07 -20.55 7.29
CA GLU A 159 -1.36 -20.70 7.01
C GLU A 159 -1.95 -19.47 6.29
N GLU A 160 -1.60 -18.27 6.73
CA GLU A 160 -2.01 -17.03 6.09
C GLU A 160 -1.41 -16.88 4.69
N ALA A 161 -0.15 -17.27 4.50
CA ALA A 161 0.51 -17.24 3.20
C ALA A 161 -0.18 -18.20 2.19
N VAL A 162 -0.59 -19.39 2.67
CA VAL A 162 -1.39 -20.34 1.88
C VAL A 162 -2.76 -19.75 1.53
N LYS A 163 -3.47 -19.15 2.49
CA LYS A 163 -4.76 -18.48 2.25
C LYS A 163 -4.63 -17.33 1.24
N LEU A 164 -3.60 -16.51 1.38
CA LEU A 164 -3.29 -15.44 0.43
C LEU A 164 -3.07 -16.02 -0.97
N THR A 165 -2.28 -17.07 -1.10
CA THR A 165 -2.01 -17.72 -2.39
C THR A 165 -3.29 -18.26 -3.02
N GLN A 166 -4.16 -18.90 -2.23
CA GLN A 166 -5.46 -19.38 -2.70
C GLN A 166 -6.34 -18.24 -3.22
N SER A 167 -6.36 -17.09 -2.54
CA SER A 167 -7.11 -15.90 -2.97
C SER A 167 -6.60 -15.29 -4.28
N LEU A 168 -5.34 -15.55 -4.62
CA LEU A 168 -4.68 -15.07 -5.85
C LEU A 168 -4.82 -16.05 -7.02
N SER A 169 -5.44 -17.21 -6.83
CA SER A 169 -5.66 -18.18 -7.90
C SER A 169 -6.57 -17.61 -9.01
N PRO A 170 -6.27 -17.84 -10.30
CA PRO A 170 -5.19 -18.66 -10.86
C PRO A 170 -3.90 -17.89 -11.18
N LEU A 171 -3.73 -16.66 -10.69
CA LEU A 171 -2.54 -15.84 -10.98
C LEU A 171 -1.29 -16.39 -10.30
N ILE A 172 -1.45 -16.84 -9.07
CA ILE A 172 -0.47 -17.62 -8.33
C ILE A 172 -1.12 -18.92 -7.93
N SER A 173 -0.40 -20.01 -8.15
CA SER A 173 -0.84 -21.35 -7.79
C SER A 173 0.17 -21.95 -6.82
N LEU A 174 -0.33 -22.63 -5.80
CA LEU A 174 0.53 -23.46 -4.96
C LEU A 174 1.09 -24.62 -5.78
N PRO A 175 2.34 -25.05 -5.53
CA PRO A 175 2.87 -26.27 -6.10
C PRO A 175 1.97 -27.47 -5.75
N GLN A 176 1.83 -28.43 -6.67
CA GLN A 176 1.01 -29.64 -6.44
C GLN A 176 1.44 -30.47 -5.22
N ARG A 177 2.67 -30.28 -4.73
CA ARG A 177 3.25 -30.99 -3.57
C ARG A 177 3.74 -30.00 -2.51
N TYR A 178 2.91 -29.03 -2.16
CA TYR A 178 3.19 -28.16 -1.03
C TYR A 178 3.05 -28.97 0.28
N GLU A 179 4.14 -29.12 1.02
CA GLU A 179 4.15 -29.72 2.35
C GLU A 179 4.29 -28.61 3.39
N TYR A 180 3.37 -28.59 4.35
CA TYR A 180 3.39 -27.65 5.46
C TYR A 180 4.67 -27.86 6.29
N GLN A 181 5.54 -26.86 6.35
CA GLN A 181 6.86 -27.02 6.98
C GLN A 181 6.87 -26.69 8.48
N GLY A 182 5.84 -26.03 9.00
CA GLY A 182 5.74 -25.69 10.42
C GLY A 182 6.11 -24.25 10.75
N SER A 183 5.62 -23.80 11.91
CA SER A 183 5.30 -22.43 12.28
C SER A 183 6.48 -21.47 12.54
N GLU A 184 7.26 -21.12 11.53
CA GLU A 184 7.99 -19.84 11.59
C GLU A 184 6.96 -18.70 11.53
N VAL A 185 6.77 -18.05 12.68
CA VAL A 185 5.93 -16.86 12.81
C VAL A 185 6.86 -15.66 12.73
N TYR A 186 6.76 -14.90 11.65
CA TYR A 186 7.48 -13.63 11.55
C TYR A 186 6.78 -12.58 12.41
N ALA A 187 7.55 -11.68 13.02
CA ALA A 187 6.96 -10.63 13.86
C ALA A 187 6.18 -9.63 13.01
N GLU A 188 4.92 -9.35 13.37
CA GLU A 188 4.15 -8.28 12.71
C GLU A 188 4.75 -6.90 13.03
N ARG A 189 5.20 -6.21 11.99
CA ARG A 189 5.94 -4.94 12.11
C ARG A 189 5.20 -3.73 11.58
N LEU A 190 4.11 -3.92 10.84
CA LEU A 190 3.29 -2.81 10.38
C LEU A 190 2.47 -2.22 11.53
N ARG A 191 2.35 -0.90 11.57
CA ARG A 191 1.55 -0.18 12.58
C ARG A 191 0.42 0.60 11.90
N THR A 192 -0.81 0.41 12.37
CA THR A 192 -2.05 0.97 11.80
C THR A 192 -2.86 1.80 12.80
N LYS A 193 -2.18 2.39 13.79
CA LYS A 193 -2.85 3.18 14.85
C LYS A 193 -3.76 4.28 14.30
N LYS A 194 -3.41 4.91 13.17
CA LYS A 194 -4.24 5.95 12.54
C LYS A 194 -5.47 5.38 11.85
N LEU A 195 -5.33 4.24 11.16
CA LEU A 195 -6.44 3.55 10.51
C LEU A 195 -7.49 3.13 11.54
N ASN A 196 -7.06 2.50 12.64
CA ASN A 196 -7.99 2.01 13.66
C ASN A 196 -8.81 3.16 14.24
N LYS A 197 -8.18 4.31 14.54
CA LYS A 197 -8.91 5.51 14.99
C LYS A 197 -9.94 6.01 13.97
N LEU A 198 -9.61 5.98 12.68
CA LEU A 198 -10.52 6.41 11.61
C LEU A 198 -11.71 5.46 11.46
N VAL A 199 -11.50 4.16 11.65
CA VAL A 199 -12.55 3.14 11.52
C VAL A 199 -13.42 3.07 12.79
N GLU A 200 -12.82 3.14 13.97
CA GLU A 200 -13.50 3.06 15.28
C GLU A 200 -14.24 4.35 15.65
N GLY A 201 -13.74 5.53 15.25
CA GLY A 201 -14.32 6.83 15.60
C GLY A 201 -15.67 7.16 14.94
N THR A 202 -16.30 6.20 14.27
CA THR A 202 -17.61 6.34 13.59
C THR A 202 -18.69 5.40 14.16
N ALA A 203 -18.43 4.72 15.29
CA ALA A 203 -19.41 3.93 16.03
C ALA A 203 -20.14 4.75 17.10
#